data_AF-A0A7D7ZPV7-F1
#
_entry.id   AF-A0A7D7ZPV7-F1
#
_cell.length_a   1.000
_cell.length_b   1.000
_cell.length_c   1.000
_cell.angle_alpha   90.00
_cell.angle_beta   90.00
_cell.angle_gamma   90.00
#
_symmetry.space_group_name_H-M   'P 1'
#
loop_
_entity.id
_entity.type
_entity.pdbx_description
1 polymer ?
#
loop_
_entity_poly.entity_id
_entity_poly.type
_entity_poly.pdbx_seq_one_letter_code
_entity_poly.pdbx_strand_id
1 'polypeptide(L)'
;MAKKEEIHQCSQNKYKDVEIRYGKINKEQWSWIIETTWYATESEVEDGLAREVRIPLHSDTLLINFCPFCGVNFSDKRKKLGK
;
A
#
# COMPACT_ATOMS: atom_id res chain seq x y z
N MET A 1 23.20 5.24 -8.90
CA MET A 1 22.40 6.04 -7.95
C MET A 1 21.49 5.11 -7.16
N ALA A 2 21.55 5.15 -5.83
CA ALA A 2 20.73 4.30 -4.97
C ALA A 2 19.26 4.72 -5.08
N LYS A 3 18.38 3.79 -5.47
CA LYS A 3 16.92 4.01 -5.49
C LYS A 3 16.42 4.02 -4.05
N LYS A 4 15.83 5.12 -3.61
CA LYS A 4 15.22 5.26 -2.28
C LYS A 4 13.75 4.83 -2.32
N GLU A 5 13.25 4.33 -1.20
CA GLU A 5 11.82 4.11 -0.99
C GLU A 5 11.09 5.46 -1.07
N GLU A 6 9.94 5.48 -1.75
CA GLU A 6 9.19 6.72 -1.98
C GLU A 6 7.69 6.46 -1.86
N ILE A 7 7.00 7.25 -1.05
CA ILE A 7 5.54 7.16 -0.91
C ILE A 7 4.88 7.86 -2.08
N HIS A 8 3.94 7.19 -2.76
CA HIS A 8 3.10 7.81 -3.77
C HIS A 8 1.92 8.51 -3.11
N GLN A 9 2.05 9.82 -2.94
CA GLN A 9 0.95 10.66 -2.50
C GLN A 9 -0.04 10.87 -3.66
N CYS A 10 -1.05 10.00 -3.73
CA CYS A 10 -2.11 10.10 -4.71
C CYS A 10 -3.25 10.99 -4.20
N SER A 11 -3.50 12.12 -4.85
CA SER A 11 -4.63 13.01 -4.52
C SER A 11 -6.01 12.40 -4.78
N GLN A 12 -6.06 11.31 -5.56
CA GLN A 12 -7.30 10.58 -5.86
C GLN A 12 -7.54 9.42 -4.89
N ASN A 13 -6.56 9.08 -4.05
CA ASN A 13 -6.77 8.11 -2.98
C ASN A 13 -7.62 8.74 -1.88
N LYS A 14 -8.83 8.21 -1.68
CA LYS A 14 -9.77 8.66 -0.63
C LYS A 14 -9.73 7.78 0.62
N TYR A 15 -8.96 6.70 0.58
CA TYR A 15 -8.85 5.71 1.64
C TYR A 15 -7.66 6.04 2.52
N LYS A 16 -7.90 6.19 3.83
CA LYS A 16 -6.86 6.57 4.81
C LYS A 16 -5.98 5.39 5.23
N ASP A 17 -6.49 4.19 5.00
CA ASP A 17 -5.94 2.88 5.34
C ASP A 17 -5.21 2.21 4.18
N VAL A 18 -5.13 2.89 3.02
CA VAL A 18 -4.42 2.41 1.83
C VAL A 18 -3.17 3.26 1.63
N GLU A 19 -2.00 2.69 1.85
CA GLU A 19 -0.73 3.33 1.49
C GLU A 19 -0.18 2.72 0.19
N ILE A 20 0.28 3.58 -0.73
CA ILE A 20 0.98 3.17 -1.93
C ILE A 20 2.44 3.60 -1.80
N ARG A 21 3.35 2.64 -1.67
CA ARG A 21 4.79 2.89 -1.53
C ARG A 21 5.60 2.26 -2.65
N TYR A 22 6.63 2.94 -3.10
CA TYR A 22 7.60 2.39 -4.04
C TYR A 22 8.68 1.69 -3.25
N GLY A 23 8.81 0.39 -3.47
CA GLY A 23 9.73 -0.41 -2.67
C GLY A 23 10.05 -1.75 -3.30
N LYS A 24 10.81 -2.52 -2.54
CA LYS A 24 11.10 -3.92 -2.78
C LYS A 24 10.48 -4.74 -1.65
N ILE A 25 9.59 -5.66 -1.99
CA ILE A 25 9.17 -6.70 -1.03
C ILE A 25 10.14 -7.88 -1.07
N ASN A 26 10.72 -8.16 -2.24
CA ASN A 26 11.73 -9.19 -2.43
C ASN A 26 13.06 -8.57 -2.92
N LYS A 27 14.14 -9.37 -2.93
CA LYS A 27 15.47 -8.86 -3.34
C LYS A 27 15.52 -8.43 -4.82
N GLU A 28 14.61 -8.90 -5.66
CA GLU A 28 14.77 -8.89 -7.11
C GLU A 28 14.01 -7.74 -7.79
N GLN A 29 12.79 -7.45 -7.37
CA GLN A 29 11.88 -6.57 -8.10
C GLN A 29 11.46 -5.34 -7.29
N TRP A 30 11.59 -4.18 -7.94
CA TRP A 30 10.95 -2.95 -7.51
C TRP A 30 9.53 -2.88 -8.06
N SER A 31 8.59 -2.48 -7.22
CA SER A 31 7.16 -2.37 -7.56
C SER A 31 6.51 -1.26 -6.76
N TRP A 32 5.35 -0.80 -7.21
CA TRP A 32 4.42 -0.18 -6.27
C TRP A 32 3.85 -1.27 -5.37
N ILE A 33 3.85 -0.98 -4.08
CA ILE A 33 3.37 -1.84 -3.02
C ILE A 33 2.14 -1.14 -2.46
N ILE A 34 1.02 -1.84 -2.45
CA ILE A 34 -0.17 -1.42 -1.72
C ILE A 34 -0.28 -2.31 -0.50
N GLU A 35 -0.32 -1.67 0.66
CA GLU A 35 -0.61 -2.35 1.92
C GLU A 35 -1.96 -1.85 2.43
N THR A 36 -2.83 -2.80 2.74
CA THR A 36 -4.12 -2.54 3.37
C THR A 36 -4.21 -3.41 4.61
N THR A 37 -4.48 -2.78 5.75
CA THR A 37 -4.66 -3.48 7.01
C THR A 37 -6.05 -3.19 7.53
N TRP A 38 -6.83 -4.24 7.71
CA TRP A 38 -8.14 -4.15 8.32
C TRP A 38 -8.00 -4.34 9.83
N TYR A 39 -8.49 -3.36 10.58
CA TYR A 39 -8.52 -3.37 12.03
C TYR A 39 -9.94 -3.68 12.53
N ALA A 40 -10.02 -4.46 13.61
CA ALA A 40 -11.28 -4.75 14.29
C ALA A 40 -11.99 -3.47 14.71
N THR A 41 -13.30 -3.41 14.49
CA THR A 41 -14.18 -2.37 15.03
C THR A 41 -14.92 -2.90 16.26
N GLU A 42 -15.79 -2.08 16.84
CA GLU A 42 -16.61 -2.47 18.00
C GLU A 42 -17.50 -3.68 17.67
N SER A 43 -18.08 -3.74 16.47
CA SER A 43 -18.94 -4.86 16.07
C SER A 43 -18.19 -6.18 16.00
N GLU A 44 -16.97 -6.22 15.47
CA GLU A 44 -16.19 -7.48 15.42
C GLU A 44 -15.78 -7.96 16.83
N VAL A 45 -15.64 -7.05 17.81
CA VAL A 45 -15.40 -7.43 19.21
C VAL A 45 -16.68 -8.00 19.82
N GLU A 46 -17.82 -7.36 19.60
CA GLU A 46 -19.13 -7.82 20.08
C GLU A 46 -19.51 -9.19 19.52
N ASP A 47 -19.21 -9.43 18.24
CA ASP A 47 -19.43 -10.72 17.56
C ASP A 47 -18.42 -11.80 17.97
N GLY A 48 -17.43 -11.48 18.81
CA GLY A 48 -16.40 -12.40 19.29
C GLY A 48 -15.33 -12.76 18.24
N LEU A 49 -15.27 -12.02 17.13
CA LEU A 49 -14.28 -12.18 16.06
C LEU A 49 -12.93 -11.52 16.40
N ALA A 50 -12.94 -10.57 17.33
CA ALA A 50 -11.77 -9.86 17.81
C ALA A 50 -11.73 -9.79 19.33
N ARG A 51 -10.53 -9.68 19.92
CA ARG A 51 -10.38 -9.50 21.37
C ARG A 51 -10.56 -8.04 21.82
N GLU A 52 -10.12 -7.10 20.99
CA GLU A 52 -10.08 -5.67 21.30
C GLU A 52 -10.28 -4.85 20.02
N VAL A 53 -10.80 -3.63 20.16
CA VAL A 53 -10.98 -2.69 19.04
C VAL A 53 -9.60 -2.21 18.57
N ARG A 54 -9.46 -2.03 17.25
CA ARG A 54 -8.23 -1.63 16.54
C ARG A 54 -7.10 -2.65 16.52
N ILE A 55 -7.34 -3.92 16.83
CA ILE A 55 -6.35 -4.97 16.53
C ILE A 55 -6.39 -5.32 15.05
N PRO A 56 -5.25 -5.57 14.38
CA PRO A 56 -5.24 -6.01 12.99
C PRO A 56 -5.86 -7.41 12.88
N LEU A 57 -6.91 -7.53 12.06
CA LEU A 57 -7.56 -8.81 11.74
C LEU A 57 -6.97 -9.44 10.48
N HIS A 58 -6.68 -8.59 9.50
CA HIS A 58 -6.18 -9.01 8.20
C HIS A 58 -5.24 -7.96 7.62
N SER A 59 -4.24 -8.41 6.87
CA SER A 59 -3.32 -7.54 6.15
C SER A 59 -3.05 -8.13 4.78
N ASP A 60 -3.31 -7.33 3.76
CA ASP A 60 -3.06 -7.67 2.37
C ASP A 60 -1.91 -6.83 1.82
N THR A 61 -1.14 -7.44 0.92
CA THR A 61 -0.06 -6.77 0.22
C THR A 61 -0.11 -7.07 -1.26
N LEU A 62 -0.29 -6.03 -2.08
CA LEU A 62 -0.38 -6.14 -3.53
C LEU A 62 0.82 -5.52 -4.21
N LEU A 63 1.41 -6.27 -5.15
CA LEU A 63 2.43 -5.77 -6.07
C LEU A 63 1.75 -5.30 -7.36
N ILE A 64 1.86 -4.02 -7.65
CA ILE A 64 1.18 -3.39 -8.78
C ILE A 64 2.15 -2.59 -9.64
N ASN A 65 1.83 -2.55 -10.94
CA ASN A 65 2.62 -1.82 -11.94
C ASN A 65 2.04 -0.43 -12.24
N PHE A 66 0.92 -0.04 -11.65
CA PHE A 66 0.30 1.27 -11.81
C PHE A 66 -0.53 1.62 -10.58
N CYS A 67 -0.64 2.91 -10.24
CA CYS A 67 -1.52 3.35 -9.17
C CYS A 67 -2.99 3.12 -9.55
N PRO A 68 -3.79 2.38 -8.74
CA PRO A 68 -5.19 2.07 -9.07
C PRO A 68 -6.10 3.30 -9.00
N PHE A 69 -5.65 4.38 -8.35
CA PHE A 69 -6.42 5.61 -8.22
C PHE A 69 -6.18 6.55 -9.41
N CYS A 70 -4.94 6.99 -9.61
CA CYS A 70 -4.62 7.98 -10.66
C CYS A 70 -4.09 7.38 -11.98
N GLY A 71 -3.95 6.06 -12.06
CA GLY A 71 -3.49 5.37 -13.28
C GLY A 71 -2.00 5.56 -13.61
N VAL A 72 -1.23 6.29 -12.78
CA VAL A 72 0.20 6.53 -13.03
C VAL A 72 0.95 5.20 -13.07
N ASN A 73 1.59 4.94 -14.21
CA ASN A 73 2.33 3.71 -14.44
C ASN A 73 3.70 3.75 -13.76
N PHE A 74 4.13 2.60 -13.25
CA PHE A 74 5.45 2.39 -12.67
C PHE A 74 6.58 2.75 -13.64
N SER A 75 6.42 2.40 -14.91
CA SER A 75 7.42 2.65 -15.95
C SER A 75 7.72 4.14 -16.17
N ASP A 76 6.71 5.01 -16.00
CA ASP A 76 6.88 6.46 -16.16
C ASP A 76 7.62 7.10 -14.99
N LYS A 77 7.41 6.60 -13.77
CA LYS A 77 8.21 6.97 -12.60
C LYS A 77 9.65 6.47 -12.71
N ARG A 78 9.87 5.28 -13.25
CA ARG A 78 11.21 4.73 -13.53
C ARG A 78 12.03 5.62 -14.47
N LYS A 79 11.40 6.21 -15.50
CA LYS A 79 12.07 7.14 -16.44
C LYS A 79 12.49 8.44 -15.76
N LYS A 80 11.70 8.94 -14.80
CA LYS A 80 12.02 10.16 -14.03
C LYS A 80 13.13 9.97 -13.00
N LEU A 81 13.29 8.77 -12.45
CA LEU A 81 14.35 8.42 -11.48
C LEU A 81 15.68 7.97 -12.13
N GLY A 82 15.68 7.78 -13.45
CA GLY A 82 16.85 7.33 -14.23
C GLY A 82 17.50 8.43 -15.08
N LYS A 83 17.06 9.68 -14.93
CA LYS A 83 17.74 10.90 -15.39
C LYS A 83 18.15 11.70 -14.17
#